data_AF-A0A060C9V3-F1
#
_entry.id   AF-A0A060C9V3-F1
#
_cell.length_a   1.000
_cell.length_b   1.000
_cell.length_c   1.000
_cell.angle_alpha   90.00
_cell.angle_beta   90.00
_cell.angle_gamma   90.00
#
_symmetry.space_group_name_H-M   'P 1'
#
loop_
_entity.id
_entity.type
_entity.pdbx_description
1 polymer ?
#
loop_
_entity_poly.entity_id
_entity_poly.type
_entity_poly.pdbx_seq_one_letter_code
_entity_poly.pdbx_strand_id
1 'polypeptide(L)'
;RDGVESTAEFSHGVRCAQHYDGTRLAARGVVVVSINYRLGPLGFLHLADLDDSFAGSSNLGLLDQQLALRWVRDNIAAFGGDPGRVTLFGESAGAMSVATQVAIGGDE
;
A
#
# COMPACT_ATOMS: atom_id res chain seq x y z
N ARG A 1 22.92 13.56 5.65
CA ARG A 1 21.86 14.07 6.54
C ARG A 1 20.89 14.77 5.62
N ASP A 2 19.63 14.32 5.59
CA ASP A 2 18.41 15.00 5.11
C ASP A 2 17.52 14.10 4.25
N GLY A 3 16.48 13.56 4.88
CA GLY A 3 15.35 12.87 4.24
C GLY A 3 15.08 11.49 4.79
N VAL A 4 14.15 11.41 5.74
CA VAL A 4 13.54 10.16 6.19
C VAL A 4 12.65 9.65 5.06
N GLU A 5 13.11 8.60 4.38
CA GLU A 5 12.36 7.89 3.34
C GLU A 5 11.18 7.16 3.97
N SER A 6 10.00 7.23 3.36
CA SER A 6 8.83 6.46 3.82
C SER A 6 8.64 5.27 2.90
N THR A 7 8.61 4.04 3.42
CA THR A 7 8.49 2.84 2.58
C THR A 7 7.15 2.13 2.77
N ALA A 8 6.41 1.91 1.69
CA ALA A 8 5.12 1.20 1.70
C ALA A 8 5.28 -0.21 1.08
N GLU A 9 4.99 -1.26 1.85
CA GLU A 9 5.08 -2.66 1.40
C GLU A 9 3.71 -3.30 1.16
N PHE A 10 3.55 -3.95 -0.01
CA PHE A 10 2.38 -4.76 -0.34
C PHE A 10 2.73 -6.26 -0.31
N SER A 11 2.17 -7.02 0.63
CA SER A 11 2.42 -8.46 0.77
C SER A 11 1.14 -9.26 0.46
N HIS A 12 1.27 -10.43 -0.19
CA HIS A 12 0.18 -11.41 -0.29
C HIS A 12 0.27 -12.34 0.94
N GLY A 13 -0.81 -12.49 1.71
CA GLY A 13 -0.88 -13.42 2.85
C GLY A 13 -0.65 -12.77 4.22
N VAL A 14 -1.15 -13.44 5.26
CA VAL A 14 -1.04 -13.04 6.67
C VAL A 14 0.37 -12.57 7.00
N ARG A 15 0.50 -11.42 7.67
CA ARG A 15 1.79 -10.92 8.12
C ARG A 15 2.40 -11.94 9.10
N CYS A 16 3.34 -12.76 8.62
CA CYS A 16 4.28 -13.42 9.51
C CYS A 16 5.38 -12.40 9.81
N ALA A 17 5.52 -12.04 11.09
CA ALA A 17 6.46 -11.01 11.56
C ALA A 17 7.91 -11.25 11.13
N GLN A 18 8.27 -12.46 10.66
CA GLN A 18 9.63 -12.78 10.23
C GLN A 18 9.95 -12.40 8.78
N HIS A 19 8.97 -12.33 7.88
CA HIS A 19 9.23 -12.04 6.46
C HIS A 19 9.23 -10.54 6.15
N TYR A 20 8.51 -9.75 6.97
CA TYR A 20 8.26 -8.32 6.73
C TYR A 20 8.64 -7.47 7.96
N ASP A 21 9.79 -7.78 8.57
CA ASP A 21 10.35 -7.01 9.69
C ASP A 21 11.05 -5.73 9.19
N GLY A 22 10.39 -4.59 9.37
CA GLY A 22 10.92 -3.27 9.03
C GLY A 22 12.04 -2.76 9.94
N THR A 23 12.38 -3.45 11.03
CA THR A 23 13.32 -2.95 12.07
C THR A 23 14.67 -2.56 11.49
N ARG A 24 15.21 -3.35 10.55
CA ARG A 24 16.51 -3.06 9.92
C ARG A 24 16.50 -1.80 9.05
N LEU A 25 15.37 -1.54 8.39
CA LEU A 25 15.18 -0.30 7.62
C LEU A 25 14.99 0.86 8.59
N ALA A 26 14.10 0.73 9.58
CA ALA A 26 13.86 1.77 10.59
C ALA A 26 15.15 2.22 11.31
N ALA A 27 16.04 1.28 11.62
CA ALA A 27 17.36 1.58 12.22
C ALA A 27 18.27 2.47 11.34
N ARG A 28 17.98 2.60 10.04
CA ARG A 28 18.67 3.50 9.11
C ARG A 28 18.03 4.88 9.01
N GLY A 29 17.01 5.17 9.82
CA GLY A 29 16.35 6.48 9.85
C GLY A 29 15.27 6.65 8.79
N VAL A 30 14.56 5.57 8.44
CA VAL A 30 13.38 5.58 7.54
C VAL A 30 12.13 5.18 8.30
N VAL A 31 10.96 5.68 7.92
CA VAL A 31 9.68 5.20 8.49
C VAL A 31 9.14 4.09 7.58
N VAL A 32 8.96 2.91 8.15
CA VAL A 32 8.43 1.75 7.42
C VAL A 32 6.95 1.60 7.72
N VAL A 33 6.12 1.66 6.68
CA VAL A 33 4.68 1.43 6.78
C VAL A 33 4.33 0.17 6.00
N SER A 34 3.89 -0.86 6.71
CA SER A 34 3.35 -2.07 6.08
C SER A 34 1.84 -2.07 6.25
N ILE A 35 1.13 -2.38 5.17
CA ILE A 35 -0.33 -2.32 5.14
C ILE A 35 -0.93 -3.69 4.88
N ASN A 36 -2.15 -3.91 5.38
CA ASN A 36 -2.98 -5.03 4.96
C ASN A 36 -4.02 -4.51 3.96
N TYR A 37 -4.36 -5.33 2.96
CA TYR A 37 -5.43 -5.07 2.01
C TYR A 37 -6.24 -6.35 1.78
N ARG A 38 -7.48 -6.22 1.29
CA ARG A 38 -8.33 -7.38 1.03
C ARG A 38 -7.71 -8.29 -0.04
N LEU A 39 -7.80 -9.61 0.19
CA LEU A 39 -7.25 -10.66 -0.67
C LEU A 39 -8.35 -11.52 -1.28
N GLY A 40 -8.01 -12.24 -2.34
CA GLY A 40 -8.90 -13.21 -2.99
C GLY A 40 -10.23 -12.57 -3.43
N PRO A 41 -11.35 -13.32 -3.38
CA PRO A 41 -12.65 -12.81 -3.80
C PRO A 41 -13.08 -11.55 -3.04
N LEU A 42 -12.73 -11.40 -1.75
CA LEU A 42 -13.12 -10.24 -0.97
C LEU A 42 -12.42 -8.95 -1.42
N GLY A 43 -11.27 -9.05 -2.10
CA GLY A 43 -10.54 -7.91 -2.63
C GLY A 43 -10.71 -7.70 -4.13
N PHE A 44 -11.02 -8.75 -4.89
CA PHE A 44 -10.86 -8.73 -6.35
C PHE A 44 -12.03 -9.35 -7.12
N LEU A 45 -13.12 -9.74 -6.46
CA LEU A 45 -14.29 -10.25 -7.15
C LEU A 45 -15.07 -9.11 -7.82
N HIS A 46 -15.21 -9.20 -9.14
CA HIS A 46 -16.02 -8.27 -9.92
C HIS A 46 -17.47 -8.76 -10.01
N LEU A 47 -18.40 -8.00 -9.45
CA LEU A 47 -19.84 -8.28 -9.49
C LEU A 47 -20.65 -7.11 -10.09
N ALA A 48 -19.99 -6.05 -10.57
CA ALA A 48 -20.67 -4.85 -11.04
C ALA A 48 -21.62 -5.12 -12.23
N ASP A 49 -21.30 -6.12 -13.07
CA ASP A 49 -22.15 -6.52 -14.19
C ASP A 49 -23.39 -7.37 -13.78
N LEU A 50 -23.46 -7.82 -12.52
CA LEU A 50 -24.56 -8.68 -12.05
C LEU A 50 -25.74 -7.88 -11.51
N ASP A 51 -25.47 -6.78 -10.79
CA ASP A 51 -26.49 -5.94 -10.18
C ASP A 51 -25.90 -4.57 -9.80
N ASP A 52 -26.68 -3.51 -9.97
CA ASP A 52 -26.26 -2.12 -9.67
C ASP A 52 -25.84 -1.93 -8.21
N SER A 53 -26.40 -2.72 -7.27
CA SER A 53 -25.99 -2.71 -5.87
C SER A 53 -24.53 -3.13 -5.66
N PHE A 54 -23.92 -3.79 -6.65
CA PHE A 54 -22.52 -4.21 -6.64
C PHE A 54 -21.60 -3.37 -7.55
N ALA A 55 -22.04 -2.20 -8.04
CA ALA A 55 -21.24 -1.35 -8.92
C ALA A 55 -19.81 -1.06 -8.38
N GLY A 56 -19.65 -0.97 -7.06
CA GLY A 56 -18.35 -0.73 -6.39
C GLY A 56 -17.56 -1.98 -5.98
N SER A 57 -17.95 -3.18 -6.42
CA SER A 57 -17.33 -4.45 -5.98
C SER A 57 -15.93 -4.72 -6.53
N SER A 58 -15.55 -4.03 -7.61
CA SER A 58 -14.30 -4.28 -8.32
C SER A 58 -13.09 -3.72 -7.59
N ASN A 59 -11.97 -4.46 -7.65
CA ASN A 59 -10.65 -3.96 -7.26
C ASN A 59 -10.56 -3.37 -5.85
N LEU A 60 -11.43 -3.82 -4.95
CA LEU A 60 -11.49 -3.41 -3.55
C LEU A 60 -10.13 -3.51 -2.83
N GLY A 61 -9.31 -4.51 -3.16
CA GLY A 61 -7.95 -4.64 -2.65
C GLY A 61 -7.02 -3.52 -3.13
N LEU A 62 -7.13 -3.08 -4.40
CA LEU A 62 -6.37 -1.93 -4.91
C LEU A 62 -6.87 -0.61 -4.32
N LEU A 63 -8.18 -0.51 -4.05
CA LEU A 63 -8.76 0.65 -3.39
C LEU A 63 -8.33 0.77 -1.91
N ASP A 64 -8.15 -0.35 -1.22
CA ASP A 64 -7.56 -0.38 0.13
C ASP A 64 -6.12 0.16 0.11
N GLN A 65 -5.33 -0.26 -0.89
CA GLN A 65 -3.96 0.23 -1.08
C GLN A 65 -3.93 1.73 -1.33
N GLN A 66 -4.78 2.24 -2.22
CA GLN A 66 -4.95 3.67 -2.48
C GLN A 66 -5.34 4.45 -1.22
N LEU A 67 -6.28 3.93 -0.43
CA LEU A 67 -6.67 4.55 0.83
C LEU A 67 -5.50 4.59 1.83
N ALA A 68 -4.71 3.53 1.90
CA ALA A 68 -3.55 3.48 2.76
C ALA A 68 -2.45 4.47 2.31
N LEU A 69 -2.25 4.67 1.01
CA LEU A 69 -1.32 5.68 0.50
C LEU A 69 -1.76 7.11 0.84
N ARG A 70 -3.06 7.41 0.72
CA ARG A 70 -3.61 8.68 1.21
C ARG A 70 -3.39 8.85 2.71
N TRP A 71 -3.62 7.79 3.48
CA TRP A 71 -3.33 7.82 4.92
C TRP A 71 -1.84 8.11 5.19
N VAL A 72 -0.91 7.47 4.47
CA VAL A 72 0.53 7.75 4.60
C VAL A 72 0.81 9.22 4.26
N ARG A 73 0.37 9.71 3.09
CA ARG A 73 0.55 11.12 2.69
C ARG A 73 0.06 12.09 3.77
N ASP A 74 -1.11 11.84 4.34
CA ASP A 74 -1.77 12.77 5.25
C ASP A 74 -1.23 12.66 6.69
N ASN A 75 -0.60 11.54 7.08
CA ASN A 75 -0.24 11.27 8.49
C ASN A 75 1.26 11.02 8.76
N ILE A 76 2.07 10.70 7.74
CA ILE A 76 3.44 10.20 7.98
C ILE A 76 4.36 11.23 8.65
N ALA A 77 4.05 12.53 8.48
CA ALA A 77 4.75 13.62 9.17
C ALA A 77 4.69 13.50 10.70
N ALA A 78 3.58 12.99 11.26
CA ALA A 78 3.43 12.77 12.70
C ALA A 78 4.35 11.66 13.24
N PHE A 79 4.84 10.78 12.36
CA PHE A 79 5.77 9.70 12.68
C PHE A 79 7.22 10.05 12.32
N GLY A 80 7.49 11.28 11.90
CA GLY A 80 8.82 11.77 11.53
C GLY A 80 9.23 11.47 10.08
N GLY A 81 8.32 10.99 9.24
CA GLY A 81 8.55 10.82 7.80
C GLY A 81 8.22 12.08 6.99
N ASP A 82 8.70 12.13 5.75
CA ASP A 82 8.42 13.21 4.81
C ASP A 82 7.36 12.74 3.78
N PRO A 83 6.15 13.36 3.74
CA PRO A 83 5.11 12.97 2.79
C PRO A 83 5.48 13.25 1.32
N GLY A 84 6.45 14.12 1.05
CA GLY A 84 7.00 14.36 -0.28
C GLY A 84 8.07 13.34 -0.70
N ARG A 85 8.46 12.42 0.19
CA ARG A 85 9.51 11.41 -0.04
C ARG A 85 9.03 10.02 0.35
N VAL A 86 8.03 9.54 -0.38
CA VAL A 86 7.46 8.20 -0.22
C VAL A 86 7.95 7.29 -1.35
N THR A 87 8.54 6.16 -0.97
CA THR A 87 8.97 5.07 -1.85
C THR A 87 8.01 3.88 -1.66
N LEU A 88 7.40 3.41 -2.74
CA LEU A 88 6.62 2.17 -2.71
C LEU A 88 7.51 0.98 -3.09
N PHE A 89 7.39 -0.13 -2.37
CA PHE A 89 8.10 -1.37 -2.68
C PHE A 89 7.22 -2.59 -2.40
N GLY A 90 7.56 -3.72 -3.00
CA GLY A 90 6.80 -4.96 -2.84
C GLY A 90 7.37 -6.06 -3.70
N GLU A 91 7.06 -7.31 -3.35
CA GLU A 91 7.56 -8.51 -4.01
C GLU A 91 6.39 -9.30 -4.62
N SER A 92 6.60 -9.95 -5.76
CA SER A 92 5.58 -10.74 -6.46
C SER A 92 4.28 -9.95 -6.73
N ALA A 93 3.15 -10.36 -6.15
CA ALA A 93 1.88 -9.62 -6.22
C ALA A 93 1.98 -8.20 -5.64
N GLY A 94 2.90 -7.99 -4.70
CA GLY A 94 3.26 -6.67 -4.20
C GLY A 94 3.92 -5.80 -5.24
N ALA A 95 4.83 -6.34 -6.05
CA ALA A 95 5.47 -5.60 -7.14
C ALA A 95 4.44 -5.19 -8.22
N MET A 96 3.50 -6.09 -8.54
CA MET A 96 2.36 -5.76 -9.42
C MET A 96 1.47 -4.67 -8.82
N SER A 97 1.24 -4.73 -7.50
CA SER A 97 0.52 -3.66 -6.77
C SER A 97 1.25 -2.34 -6.90
N VAL A 98 2.56 -2.28 -6.61
CA VAL A 98 3.38 -1.06 -6.79
C VAL A 98 3.25 -0.51 -8.21
N ALA A 99 3.47 -1.36 -9.23
CA ALA A 99 3.36 -0.94 -10.62
C ALA A 99 1.97 -0.37 -10.96
N THR A 100 0.91 -1.01 -10.45
CA THR A 100 -0.46 -0.54 -10.63
C THR A 100 -0.68 0.81 -9.96
N GLN A 101 -0.25 0.97 -8.71
CA GLN A 101 -0.40 2.22 -7.95
C GLN A 101 0.35 3.38 -8.60
N VAL A 102 1.56 3.13 -9.13
CA VAL A 102 2.33 4.13 -9.87
C VAL A 102 1.65 4.49 -11.21
N ALA A 103 1.09 3.51 -11.91
CA ALA A 103 0.42 3.74 -13.20
C ALA A 103 -0.87 4.55 -13.05
N ILE A 104 -1.65 4.32 -11.98
CA ILE A 104 -2.91 5.05 -11.74
C ILE A 104 -2.70 6.36 -10.96
N GLY A 105 -1.58 6.50 -10.26
CA GLY A 105 -1.22 7.67 -9.44
C GLY A 105 -0.53 8.80 -10.20
N GLY A 106 -0.57 8.80 -11.54
CA GLY A 106 -0.01 9.86 -12.39
C GLY A 106 -0.92 11.06 -12.62
N ASP A 107 -2.17 11.02 -12.13
CA ASP A 107 -3.20 12.04 -12.36
C ASP A 107 -3.67 12.69 -11.03
N GLU A 108 -2.75 13.13 -10.18
CA GLU A 108 -3.00 14.20 -9.17
C GLU A 108 -2.24 15.48 -9.56
#